data_AF-A0AA44CN69-F1
#
_entry.id   AF-A0AA44CN69-F1
#
_cell.length_a   1.000
_cell.length_b   1.000
_cell.length_c   1.000
_cell.angle_alpha   90.00
_cell.angle_beta   90.00
_cell.angle_gamma   90.00
#
_symmetry.space_group_name_H-M   'P 1'
#
loop_
_entity.id
_entity.type
_entity.pdbx_description
1 polymer ?
#
loop_
_entity_poly.entity_id
_entity_poly.type
_entity_poly.pdbx_seq_one_letter_code
_entity_poly.pdbx_strand_id
1 'polypeptide(L)'
;MLAPGGYFHVEHSGIDYSALPPVWQQVHNQRLLSQFQLPMPDANTLMLPDFMAHHWADLPKVAWALGILLHPSPLPWWVKTSQYTGLYHRLSDDFRQPQAEPSSPQTLLATGAVQILASLAPFGEVYTTRASYMFSSASRQLMNIPVKNALPWNVIEGAYDYVRET
;
A
#
# COMPACT_ATOMS: atom_id res chain seq x y z
N MET A 1 14.31 -0.17 3.66
CA MET A 1 13.79 -0.25 2.27
C MET A 1 14.66 -1.03 1.28
N LEU A 2 15.89 -1.44 1.64
CA LEU A 2 16.76 -2.25 0.77
C LEU A 2 16.58 -3.78 0.94
N ALA A 3 15.61 -4.21 1.75
CA ALA A 3 15.32 -5.61 2.04
C ALA A 3 13.94 -6.02 1.48
N PRO A 4 13.77 -6.11 0.15
CA PRO A 4 12.48 -6.39 -0.49
C PRO A 4 11.82 -7.67 0.01
N GLY A 5 12.58 -8.68 0.44
CA GLY A 5 12.02 -9.92 0.98
C GLY A 5 11.18 -9.70 2.24
N GLY A 6 11.47 -8.66 3.02
CA GLY A 6 10.74 -8.35 4.26
C GLY A 6 9.42 -7.62 4.05
N TYR A 7 9.11 -7.18 2.83
CA TYR A 7 7.91 -6.37 2.58
C TYR A 7 7.21 -6.62 1.24
N PHE A 8 7.81 -7.38 0.33
CA PHE A 8 7.16 -7.82 -0.90
C PHE A 8 6.01 -8.77 -0.59
N HIS A 9 4.98 -8.74 -1.45
CA HIS A 9 3.93 -9.73 -1.39
C HIS A 9 4.52 -11.14 -1.52
N VAL A 10 3.93 -12.12 -0.82
CA VAL A 10 4.44 -13.51 -0.79
C VAL A 10 4.58 -14.12 -2.19
N GLU A 11 3.71 -13.73 -3.13
CA GLU A 11 3.80 -14.13 -4.54
C GLU A 11 5.11 -13.72 -5.21
N HIS A 12 5.64 -12.53 -4.88
CA HIS A 12 6.88 -12.00 -5.47
C HIS A 12 8.11 -12.43 -4.67
N SER A 13 7.98 -12.57 -3.34
CA SER A 13 9.05 -13.10 -2.51
C SER A 13 9.29 -14.59 -2.81
N GLY A 14 8.22 -15.36 -3.02
CA GLY A 14 8.26 -16.78 -3.37
C GLY A 14 8.68 -17.71 -2.23
N ILE A 15 8.89 -17.17 -1.02
CA ILE A 15 9.31 -17.91 0.17
C ILE A 15 8.78 -17.22 1.45
N ASP A 16 8.77 -17.96 2.56
CA ASP A 16 8.67 -17.36 3.89
C ASP A 16 10.02 -16.73 4.27
N TYR A 17 10.16 -15.44 3.96
CA TYR A 17 11.38 -14.68 4.21
C TYR A 17 11.75 -14.65 5.71
N SER A 18 10.76 -14.65 6.59
CA SER A 18 10.97 -14.54 8.03
C SER A 18 11.60 -15.81 8.64
N ALA A 19 11.36 -16.96 8.03
CA ALA A 19 11.95 -18.25 8.40
C ALA A 19 13.42 -18.41 7.95
N LEU A 20 13.91 -17.54 7.07
CA LEU A 20 15.30 -17.62 6.60
C LEU A 20 16.30 -17.12 7.65
N PRO A 21 17.46 -17.78 7.80
CA PRO A 21 18.58 -17.22 8.55
C PRO A 21 19.08 -15.90 7.92
N PRO A 22 19.70 -14.99 8.70
CA PRO A 22 20.07 -13.64 8.23
C PRO A 22 20.93 -13.61 6.95
N VAL A 23 21.89 -14.54 6.80
CA VAL A 23 22.72 -14.63 5.59
C VAL A 23 21.87 -14.95 4.36
N TRP A 24 20.91 -15.87 4.49
CA TRP A 24 20.01 -16.23 3.40
C TRP A 24 19.00 -15.12 3.08
N GLN A 25 18.57 -14.35 4.09
CA GLN A 25 17.77 -13.15 3.87
C GLN A 25 18.50 -12.12 3.00
N GLN A 26 19.80 -11.89 3.24
CA GLN A 26 20.61 -10.98 2.44
C GLN A 26 20.75 -11.46 0.98
N VAL A 27 21.06 -12.75 0.79
CA VAL A 27 21.15 -13.37 -0.55
C VAL A 27 19.80 -13.25 -1.28
N HIS A 28 18.70 -13.52 -0.58
CA HIS A 28 17.35 -13.40 -1.14
C HIS A 28 17.01 -11.97 -1.53
N ASN A 29 17.35 -10.99 -0.70
CA ASN A 29 17.14 -9.57 -1.01
C ASN A 29 17.94 -9.16 -2.26
N GLN A 30 19.19 -9.58 -2.39
CA GLN A 30 20.00 -9.33 -3.59
C GLN A 30 19.38 -9.97 -4.83
N ARG A 31 18.89 -11.21 -4.71
CA ARG A 31 18.18 -11.89 -5.80
C ARG A 31 16.95 -11.08 -6.25
N LEU A 32 16.12 -10.63 -5.31
CA LEU A 32 14.92 -9.84 -5.63
C LEU A 32 15.26 -8.49 -6.25
N LEU A 33 16.28 -7.79 -5.75
CA LEU A 33 16.77 -6.54 -6.35
C LEU A 33 17.15 -6.72 -7.82
N SER A 34 17.90 -7.78 -8.14
CA SER A 34 18.32 -8.10 -9.51
C SER A 34 17.16 -8.59 -10.37
N GLN A 35 16.33 -9.52 -9.86
CA GLN A 35 15.22 -10.13 -10.58
C GLN A 35 14.19 -9.10 -11.04
N PHE A 36 13.84 -8.16 -10.16
CA PHE A 36 12.86 -7.11 -10.43
C PHE A 36 13.49 -5.79 -10.88
N GLN A 37 14.81 -5.76 -11.11
CA GLN A 37 15.57 -4.59 -11.53
C GLN A 37 15.23 -3.34 -10.70
N LEU A 38 15.15 -3.51 -9.37
CA LEU A 38 14.62 -2.48 -8.50
C LEU A 38 15.56 -1.27 -8.46
N PRO A 39 15.06 -0.06 -8.75
CA PRO A 39 15.89 1.14 -8.71
C PRO A 39 16.40 1.35 -7.28
N MET A 40 17.65 1.79 -7.16
CA MET A 40 18.28 2.11 -5.89
C MET A 40 18.12 3.61 -5.62
N PRO A 41 17.83 4.01 -4.37
CA PRO A 41 17.84 5.42 -4.02
C PRO A 41 19.25 5.98 -4.21
N ASP A 42 19.30 7.20 -4.73
CA ASP A 42 20.52 7.96 -4.99
C ASP A 42 20.47 9.34 -4.30
N ALA A 43 21.45 10.20 -4.59
CA ALA A 43 21.51 11.55 -4.01
C ALA A 43 20.33 12.46 -4.41
N ASN A 44 19.57 12.11 -5.45
CA ASN A 44 18.42 12.89 -5.93
C ASN A 44 17.09 12.33 -5.42
N THR A 45 17.10 11.18 -4.75
CA THR A 45 15.89 10.57 -4.19
C THR A 45 15.46 11.35 -2.96
N LEU A 46 14.27 11.95 -3.00
CA LEU A 46 13.75 12.75 -1.90
C LEU A 46 13.43 11.88 -0.69
N MET A 47 13.63 12.40 0.51
CA MET A 47 13.29 11.68 1.74
C MET A 47 11.76 11.58 1.88
N LEU A 48 11.28 10.39 2.22
CA LEU A 48 9.89 10.18 2.60
C LEU A 48 9.59 10.84 3.96
N PRO A 49 8.33 11.25 4.22
CA PRO A 49 7.89 11.61 5.56
C PRO A 49 8.10 10.45 6.54
N ASP A 50 8.43 10.78 7.79
CA ASP A 50 8.81 9.79 8.80
C ASP A 50 7.75 8.70 8.99
N PHE A 51 6.47 9.05 9.05
CA PHE A 51 5.41 8.05 9.24
C PHE A 51 5.33 7.04 8.09
N MET A 52 5.69 7.42 6.85
CA MET A 52 5.76 6.49 5.72
C MET A 52 7.02 5.63 5.78
N ALA A 53 8.15 6.25 6.10
CA ALA A 53 9.45 5.57 6.13
C ALA A 53 9.52 4.51 7.25
N HIS A 54 9.06 4.86 8.45
CA HIS A 54 9.08 3.96 9.61
C HIS A 54 8.06 2.82 9.49
N HIS A 55 6.94 3.05 8.80
CA HIS A 55 5.87 2.07 8.61
C HIS A 55 5.79 1.54 7.18
N TRP A 56 6.94 1.47 6.49
CA TRP A 56 6.99 1.05 5.09
C TRP A 56 6.40 -0.35 4.86
N ALA A 57 6.61 -1.29 5.79
CA ALA A 57 6.09 -2.65 5.67
C ALA A 57 4.55 -2.73 5.83
N ASP A 58 3.92 -1.71 6.43
CA ASP A 58 2.47 -1.69 6.68
C ASP A 58 1.67 -1.12 5.50
N LEU A 59 2.31 -0.72 4.39
CA LEU A 59 1.64 -0.14 3.24
C LEU A 59 0.42 -0.94 2.73
N PRO A 60 0.41 -2.29 2.69
CA PRO A 60 -0.80 -3.03 2.32
C PRO A 60 -1.97 -2.84 3.29
N LYS A 61 -1.71 -2.74 4.60
CA LYS A 61 -2.74 -2.47 5.60
C LYS A 61 -3.25 -1.03 5.49
N VAL A 62 -2.34 -0.08 5.25
CA VAL A 62 -2.70 1.32 5.01
C VAL A 62 -3.51 1.43 3.72
N ALA A 63 -3.14 0.73 2.66
CA ALA A 63 -3.88 0.69 1.40
C ALA A 63 -5.31 0.16 1.63
N TRP A 64 -5.45 -0.87 2.46
CA TRP A 64 -6.75 -1.38 2.84
C TRP A 64 -7.61 -0.33 3.56
N ALA A 65 -7.05 0.34 4.57
CA ALA A 65 -7.72 1.40 5.31
C ALA A 65 -8.14 2.56 4.40
N LEU A 66 -7.26 3.01 3.51
CA LEU A 66 -7.55 4.05 2.52
C LEU A 66 -8.60 3.59 1.51
N GLY A 67 -8.58 2.33 1.08
CA GLY A 67 -9.60 1.76 0.21
C GLY A 67 -10.99 1.84 0.85
N ILE A 68 -11.10 1.48 2.13
CA ILE A 68 -12.35 1.59 2.90
C ILE A 68 -12.81 3.04 3.00
N LEU A 69 -11.91 3.98 3.33
CA LEU A 69 -12.21 5.40 3.39
C LEU A 69 -12.77 5.95 2.07
N LEU A 70 -12.21 5.49 0.95
CA LEU A 70 -12.61 5.91 -0.39
C LEU A 70 -13.89 5.21 -0.90
N HIS A 71 -14.44 4.24 -0.17
CA HIS A 71 -15.58 3.45 -0.65
C HIS A 71 -16.90 4.25 -0.61
N PRO A 72 -17.76 4.18 -1.64
CA PRO A 72 -19.04 4.86 -1.64
C PRO A 72 -20.02 4.20 -0.66
N SER A 73 -20.90 4.99 -0.04
CA SER A 73 -21.94 4.42 0.81
C SER A 73 -22.97 3.67 -0.05
N PRO A 74 -23.46 2.49 0.37
CA PRO A 74 -23.17 1.81 1.64
C PRO A 74 -21.91 0.94 1.60
N LEU A 75 -21.18 0.89 2.72
CA LEU A 75 -20.09 -0.08 2.90
C LEU A 75 -20.57 -1.54 2.70
N PRO A 76 -19.72 -2.41 2.15
CA PRO A 76 -19.99 -3.85 2.11
C PRO A 76 -20.14 -4.42 3.53
N TRP A 77 -21.00 -5.44 3.68
CA TRP A 77 -21.33 -6.01 4.99
C TRP A 77 -20.10 -6.49 5.77
N TRP A 78 -19.12 -7.05 5.08
CA TRP A 78 -17.89 -7.58 5.68
C TRP A 78 -16.92 -6.46 6.14
N VAL A 79 -17.03 -5.25 5.58
CA VAL A 79 -16.33 -4.07 6.13
C VAL A 79 -17.01 -3.58 7.39
N LYS A 80 -18.35 -3.51 7.37
CA LYS A 80 -19.17 -3.02 8.50
C LYS A 80 -18.99 -3.81 9.80
N THR A 81 -18.59 -5.07 9.69
CA THR A 81 -18.30 -5.94 10.84
C THR A 81 -16.82 -5.96 11.22
N SER A 82 -15.97 -5.20 10.53
CA SER A 82 -14.53 -5.13 10.78
C SER A 82 -14.18 -3.96 11.70
N GLN A 83 -12.97 -4.00 12.27
CA GLN A 83 -12.43 -2.90 13.07
C GLN A 83 -12.44 -1.56 12.31
N TYR A 84 -12.27 -1.57 10.99
CA TYR A 84 -12.16 -0.37 10.15
C TYR A 84 -13.46 0.42 9.95
N THR A 85 -14.59 -0.05 10.49
CA THR A 85 -15.88 0.67 10.36
C THR A 85 -15.83 2.06 10.99
N GLY A 86 -15.13 2.21 12.12
CA GLY A 86 -14.98 3.50 12.80
C GLY A 86 -14.18 4.53 11.99
N LEU A 87 -13.28 4.06 11.12
CA LEU A 87 -12.49 4.89 10.21
C LEU A 87 -13.39 5.55 9.14
N TYR A 88 -14.35 4.80 8.60
CA TYR A 88 -15.20 5.21 7.49
C TYR A 88 -16.00 6.50 7.77
N HIS A 89 -16.46 6.67 9.01
CA HIS A 89 -17.28 7.82 9.40
C HIS A 89 -16.48 9.12 9.62
N ARG A 90 -15.14 9.08 9.55
CA ARG A 90 -14.28 10.24 9.80
C ARG A 90 -13.98 11.07 8.55
N LEU A 91 -14.33 10.60 7.36
CA LEU A 91 -14.01 11.26 6.09
C LEU A 91 -15.25 11.91 5.45
N SER A 92 -15.08 13.10 4.87
CA SER A 92 -16.13 13.76 4.07
C SER A 92 -16.53 12.88 2.89
N ASP A 93 -17.82 12.95 2.53
CA ASP A 93 -18.39 12.26 1.38
C ASP A 93 -17.72 12.66 0.05
N ASP A 94 -17.10 13.84 -0.01
CA ASP A 94 -16.45 14.41 -1.22
C ASP A 94 -15.25 13.61 -1.73
N PHE A 95 -14.64 12.78 -0.88
CA PHE A 95 -13.46 11.98 -1.25
C PHE A 95 -13.83 10.59 -1.75
N ARG A 96 -15.09 10.17 -1.60
CA ARG A 96 -15.55 8.85 -2.01
C ARG A 96 -15.42 8.67 -3.51
N GLN A 97 -14.90 7.51 -3.91
CA GLN A 97 -14.72 7.16 -5.31
C GLN A 97 -15.93 6.38 -5.82
N PRO A 98 -16.40 6.64 -7.05
CA PRO A 98 -17.36 5.76 -7.69
C PRO A 98 -16.73 4.37 -7.88
N GLN A 99 -17.40 3.32 -7.42
CA GLN A 99 -16.97 1.93 -7.58
C GLN A 99 -17.92 1.19 -8.53
N ALA A 100 -17.38 0.22 -9.27
CA ALA A 100 -18.19 -0.74 -10.00
C ALA A 100 -18.78 -1.75 -9.00
N GLU A 101 -20.10 -1.95 -9.05
CA GLU A 101 -20.78 -2.93 -8.21
C GLU A 101 -20.81 -4.32 -8.89
N PRO A 102 -20.51 -5.42 -8.17
CA PRO A 102 -20.20 -5.47 -6.74
C PRO A 102 -18.73 -5.18 -6.41
N SER A 103 -18.51 -4.41 -5.34
CA SER A 103 -17.17 -4.10 -4.84
C SER A 103 -16.48 -5.34 -4.24
N SER A 104 -15.29 -5.70 -4.74
CA SER A 104 -14.48 -6.81 -4.20
C SER A 104 -13.43 -6.31 -3.20
N PRO A 105 -12.98 -7.13 -2.23
CA PRO A 105 -11.82 -6.83 -1.39
C PRO A 105 -10.58 -6.41 -2.21
N GLN A 106 -10.32 -7.08 -3.33
CA GLN A 106 -9.19 -6.78 -4.19
C GLN A 106 -9.31 -5.39 -4.84
N THR A 107 -10.52 -5.00 -5.26
CA THR A 107 -10.79 -3.67 -5.81
C THR A 107 -10.56 -2.59 -4.75
N LEU A 108 -11.00 -2.83 -3.51
CA LEU A 108 -10.80 -1.91 -2.39
C LEU A 108 -9.33 -1.72 -2.05
N LEU A 109 -8.59 -2.83 -1.91
CA LEU A 109 -7.14 -2.81 -1.69
C LEU A 109 -6.43 -2.06 -2.83
N ALA A 110 -6.78 -2.35 -4.08
CA ALA A 110 -6.19 -1.70 -5.24
C ALA A 110 -6.48 -0.19 -5.26
N THR A 111 -7.69 0.22 -4.90
CA THR A 111 -8.07 1.65 -4.84
C THR A 111 -7.20 2.42 -3.85
N GLY A 112 -7.03 1.90 -2.63
CA GLY A 112 -6.15 2.54 -1.66
C GLY A 112 -4.66 2.41 -2.00
N ALA A 113 -4.25 1.34 -2.67
CA ALA A 113 -2.88 1.20 -3.18
C ALA A 113 -2.56 2.26 -4.23
N VAL A 114 -3.49 2.55 -5.15
CA VAL A 114 -3.32 3.65 -6.13
C VAL A 114 -3.16 4.99 -5.40
N GLN A 115 -3.93 5.22 -4.33
CA GLN A 115 -3.82 6.43 -3.52
C GLN A 115 -2.43 6.57 -2.85
N ILE A 116 -1.87 5.46 -2.37
CA ILE A 116 -0.50 5.42 -1.83
C ILE A 116 0.54 5.67 -2.92
N LEU A 117 0.41 5.02 -4.08
CA LEU A 117 1.36 5.22 -5.17
C LEU A 117 1.33 6.68 -5.66
N ALA A 118 0.14 7.29 -5.71
CA ALA A 118 -0.01 8.70 -6.03
C ALA A 118 0.66 9.61 -4.99
N SER A 119 0.59 9.29 -3.69
CA SER A 119 1.25 10.09 -2.65
C SER A 119 2.77 9.88 -2.58
N LEU A 120 3.26 8.72 -3.01
CA LEU A 120 4.69 8.42 -3.12
C LEU A 120 5.34 9.01 -4.38
N ALA A 121 4.56 9.23 -5.45
CA ALA A 121 5.08 9.68 -6.75
C ALA A 121 5.97 10.94 -6.69
N PRO A 122 5.64 11.99 -5.89
CA PRO A 122 6.49 13.17 -5.76
C PRO A 122 7.88 12.89 -5.19
N PHE A 123 8.08 11.81 -4.43
CA PHE A 123 9.35 11.48 -3.79
C PHE A 123 10.29 10.66 -4.67
N GLY A 124 9.77 10.12 -5.78
CA GLY A 124 10.56 9.42 -6.79
C GLY A 124 10.03 8.03 -7.11
N GLU A 125 10.34 7.58 -8.32
CA GLU A 125 9.95 6.28 -8.87
C GLU A 125 10.48 5.10 -8.04
N VAL A 126 11.57 5.31 -7.30
CA VAL A 126 12.13 4.30 -6.40
C VAL A 126 11.08 3.78 -5.43
N TYR A 127 10.26 4.68 -4.89
CA TYR A 127 9.24 4.34 -3.90
C TYR A 127 8.02 3.70 -4.53
N THR A 128 7.50 4.28 -5.61
CA THR A 128 6.31 3.74 -6.28
C THR A 128 6.56 2.35 -6.86
N THR A 129 7.71 2.14 -7.51
CA THR A 129 8.09 0.84 -8.07
C THR A 129 8.19 -0.22 -6.97
N ARG A 130 8.91 0.06 -5.88
CA ARG A 130 9.06 -0.88 -4.76
C ARG A 130 7.74 -1.15 -4.04
N ALA A 131 6.92 -0.13 -3.82
CA ALA A 131 5.60 -0.28 -3.19
C ALA A 131 4.65 -1.12 -4.05
N SER A 132 4.73 -1.04 -5.38
CA SER A 132 3.86 -1.82 -6.27
C SER A 132 4.00 -3.33 -6.06
N TYR A 133 5.20 -3.81 -5.71
CA TYR A 133 5.48 -5.22 -5.41
C TYR A 133 5.07 -5.67 -4.00
N MET A 134 4.48 -4.78 -3.19
CA MET A 134 3.85 -5.17 -1.91
C MET A 134 2.47 -5.79 -2.10
N PHE A 135 1.95 -5.76 -3.33
CA PHE A 135 0.64 -6.25 -3.69
C PHE A 135 0.74 -7.40 -4.70
N SER A 136 -0.25 -8.29 -4.69
CA SER A 136 -0.32 -9.42 -5.64
C SER A 136 -0.38 -8.95 -7.10
N SER A 137 -0.05 -9.82 -8.04
CA SER A 137 -0.17 -9.51 -9.47
C SER A 137 -1.60 -9.12 -9.85
N ALA A 138 -2.60 -9.80 -9.28
CA ALA A 138 -4.01 -9.49 -9.50
C ALA A 138 -4.37 -8.08 -9.01
N SER A 139 -3.93 -7.69 -7.81
CA SER A 139 -4.16 -6.33 -7.31
C SER A 139 -3.46 -5.29 -8.17
N ARG A 140 -2.22 -5.53 -8.61
CA ARG A 140 -1.47 -4.61 -9.49
C ARG A 140 -2.17 -4.38 -10.83
N GLN A 141 -2.82 -5.39 -11.41
CA GLN A 141 -3.62 -5.22 -12.63
C GLN A 141 -4.81 -4.28 -12.43
N LEU A 142 -5.41 -4.28 -11.24
CA LEU A 142 -6.51 -3.39 -10.88
C LEU A 142 -6.05 -1.95 -10.59
N MET A 143 -4.79 -1.74 -10.24
CA MET A 143 -4.22 -0.40 -9.99
C MET A 143 -4.08 0.46 -11.24
N ASN A 144 -4.35 -0.08 -12.43
CA ASN A 144 -4.39 0.69 -13.67
C ASN A 144 -5.56 1.70 -13.72
N ILE A 145 -6.50 1.62 -12.78
CA ILE A 145 -7.62 2.55 -12.65
C ILE A 145 -7.18 3.73 -11.77
N PRO A 146 -7.04 4.95 -12.32
CA PRO A 146 -6.63 6.10 -11.55
C PRO A 146 -7.72 6.52 -10.56
N VAL A 147 -7.30 6.95 -9.37
CA VAL A 147 -8.18 7.58 -8.38
C VAL A 147 -8.46 9.02 -8.82
N LYS A 148 -9.73 9.45 -8.81
CA LYS A 148 -10.12 10.78 -9.32
C LYS A 148 -9.73 11.92 -8.37
N ASN A 149 -9.83 11.68 -7.06
CA ASN A 149 -9.54 12.68 -6.03
C ASN A 149 -8.44 12.16 -5.11
N ALA A 150 -7.25 12.76 -5.18
CA ALA A 150 -6.19 12.46 -4.23
C ALA A 150 -6.62 12.86 -2.81
N LEU A 151 -6.40 11.97 -1.85
CA LEU A 151 -6.61 12.27 -0.44
C LEU A 151 -5.59 13.30 0.05
N PRO A 152 -6.00 14.22 0.94
CA PRO A 152 -5.08 15.15 1.56
C PRO A 152 -4.17 14.42 2.55
N TRP A 153 -2.98 14.98 2.78
CA TRP A 153 -1.92 14.34 3.58
C TRP A 153 -2.35 13.94 4.98
N ASN A 154 -3.13 14.78 5.65
CA ASN A 154 -3.63 14.52 7.00
C ASN A 154 -4.54 13.28 7.07
N VAL A 155 -5.27 12.96 6.00
CA VAL A 155 -6.10 11.74 5.93
C VAL A 155 -5.22 10.51 5.71
N ILE A 156 -4.18 10.64 4.88
CA ILE A 156 -3.21 9.56 4.64
C ILE A 156 -2.48 9.24 5.95
N GLU A 157 -1.93 10.24 6.63
CA GLU A 157 -1.27 10.10 7.93
C GLU A 157 -2.21 9.48 8.98
N GLY A 158 -3.46 9.95 9.06
CA GLY A 158 -4.45 9.36 9.97
C GLY A 158 -4.75 7.88 9.71
N ALA A 159 -4.63 7.41 8.46
CA ALA A 159 -4.74 5.99 8.15
C ALA A 159 -3.51 5.19 8.61
N TYR A 160 -2.31 5.77 8.58
CA TYR A 160 -1.11 5.16 9.17
C TYR A 160 -1.25 5.04 10.69
N ASP A 161 -1.66 6.12 11.35
CA ASP A 161 -1.86 6.12 12.81
C ASP A 161 -2.89 5.08 13.22
N TYR A 162 -4.00 4.99 12.49
CA TYR A 162 -5.04 4.00 12.73
C TYR A 162 -4.52 2.56 12.63
N VAL A 163 -3.78 2.24 11.56
CA VAL A 163 -3.22 0.89 11.35
C VAL A 163 -2.22 0.52 12.43
N ARG A 164 -1.52 1.49 13.02
CA ARG A 164 -0.57 1.27 14.11
C ARG A 164 -1.27 0.99 15.45
N GLU A 165 -2.43 1.60 15.68
CA GLU A 165 -3.20 1.46 16.92
C GLU A 165 -4.03 0.17 16.99
N THR A 166 -4.24 -0.51 15.86
CA THR A 166 -5.03 -1.75 15.74
C THR A 166 -4.19 -2.99 15.55
#